data_AF-A0A9D2P8G9-F1
#
_entry.id   AF-A0A9D2P8G9-F1
#
_cell.length_a   1.000
_cell.length_b   1.000
_cell.length_c   1.000
_cell.angle_alpha   90.00
_cell.angle_beta   90.00
_cell.angle_gamma   90.00
#
_symmetry.space_group_name_H-M   'P 1'
#
loop_
_entity.id
_entity.type
_entity.pdbx_description
1 polymer ?
#
loop_
_entity_poly.entity_id
_entity_poly.type
_entity_poly.pdbx_seq_one_letter_code
_entity_poly.pdbx_strand_id
1 'polypeptide(L)' 'MDRLPNWLKWLVVAVVFAVLAVMVLAVDRRASRVDMPEPDNTFGIYRDADSAAS' A
#
# COMPACT_ATOMS: atom_id res chain seq x y z
N MET A 1 -26.14 -23.58 14.20
CA MET A 1 -24.96 -23.16 13.42
C MET A 1 -23.83 -24.19 13.64
N ASP A 2 -24.10 -25.47 13.37
CA ASP A 2 -23.33 -26.59 13.95
C ASP A 2 -22.71 -27.54 12.91
N ARG A 3 -22.66 -27.12 11.64
CA ARG A 3 -22.24 -28.00 10.53
C ARG A 3 -20.89 -27.66 9.89
N LEU A 4 -20.27 -26.54 10.25
CA LEU A 4 -18.95 -26.18 9.72
C LEU A 4 -17.84 -26.49 10.74
N PRO A 5 -16.85 -27.33 10.39
CA PRO A 5 -15.66 -27.53 11.19
C PRO A 5 -14.97 -26.21 11.53
N ASN A 6 -14.44 -26.09 12.75
CA ASN A 6 -13.83 -24.84 13.22
C ASN A 6 -12.65 -24.40 12.33
N TRP A 7 -11.82 -25.34 11.87
CA TRP A 7 -10.71 -25.05 10.97
C TRP A 7 -11.16 -24.45 9.64
N LEU A 8 -12.34 -24.83 9.13
CA LEU A 8 -12.88 -24.32 7.86
C LEU A 8 -13.38 -22.88 8.02
N LYS A 9 -13.92 -22.52 9.20
CA LYS A 9 -14.28 -21.13 9.52
C LYS A 9 -13.03 -20.24 9.51
N TRP A 10 -11.96 -20.71 10.16
CA TRP A 10 -10.67 -20.00 10.16
C TRP A 10 -10.03 -19.93 8.77
N LEU A 11 -10.19 -20.96 7.95
CA LEU A 11 -9.74 -20.94 6.56
C LEU A 11 -10.42 -19.83 5.76
N VAL A 12 -11.74 -19.67 5.89
CA VAL A 12 -12.48 -18.58 5.22
C VAL A 12 -11.93 -17.22 5.66
N VAL A 13 -11.68 -17.02 6.96
CA VAL A 13 -11.07 -15.79 7.47
C VAL A 13 -9.69 -15.57 6.85
N ALA A 14 -8.84 -16.59 6.82
CA ALA A 14 -7.50 -16.51 6.23
C ALA A 14 -7.54 -16.16 4.73
N VAL A 15 -8.49 -16.74 3.98
CA VAL A 15 -8.70 -16.42 2.56
C VAL A 15 -9.10 -14.96 2.38
N VAL A 16 -10.02 -14.45 3.19
CA VAL A 16 -10.41 -13.03 3.14
C VAL A 16 -9.20 -12.12 3.40
N PHE A 17 -8.39 -12.43 4.42
CA PHE A 17 -7.16 -11.66 4.69
C PHE A 17 -6.14 -11.73 3.53
N ALA A 18 -5.96 -12.90 2.92
CA ALA A 18 -5.08 -13.05 1.77
C ALA A 18 -5.54 -12.21 0.57
N VAL A 19 -6.84 -12.19 0.29
CA VAL A 19 -7.41 -11.35 -0.78
C VAL A 19 -7.17 -9.87 -0.50
N LEU A 20 -7.43 -9.42 0.74
CA LEU A 20 -7.18 -8.03 1.13
C LEU A 20 -5.70 -7.65 0.99
N ALA A 21 -4.78 -8.51 1.42
CA ALA A 21 -3.34 -8.28 1.28
C ALA A 21 -2.92 -8.15 -0.20
N VAL A 22 -3.44 -9.01 -1.08
CA VAL A 22 -3.18 -8.94 -2.52
C VAL A 22 -3.73 -7.64 -3.11
N MET A 23 -4.91 -7.20 -2.71
CA MET A 23 -5.48 -5.93 -3.16
C MET A 23 -4.60 -4.74 -2.76
N VAL A 24 -4.12 -4.69 -1.53
CA VAL A 24 -3.20 -3.63 -1.06
C VAL A 24 -1.94 -3.60 -1.91
N LEU A 25 -1.30 -4.75 -2.13
CA LEU A 25 -0.10 -4.85 -2.96
C LEU A 25 -0.35 -4.44 -4.42
N ALA A 26 -1.51 -4.76 -4.97
CA ALA A 26 -1.87 -4.37 -6.33
C ALA A 26 -2.05 -2.85 -6.46
N VAL A 27 -2.66 -2.21 -5.45
CA VAL A 27 -2.81 -0.75 -5.40
C VAL A 27 -1.45 -0.07 -5.25
N ASP A 28 -0.59 -0.57 -4.37
CA ASP A 28 0.75 -0.02 -4.13
C ASP A 28 1.61 -0.06 -5.40
N ARG A 29 1.65 -1.20 -6.09
CA ARG A 29 2.33 -1.33 -7.39
C ARG A 29 1.80 -0.39 -8.47
N ARG A 30 0.52 -0.04 -8.40
CA ARG A 30 -0.09 0.93 -9.33
C ARG A 30 0.26 2.36 -8.94
N ALA A 31 0.25 2.69 -7.65
CA ALA A 31 0.60 4.02 -7.13
C ALA A 31 2.08 4.34 -7.33
N SER A 32 2.97 3.37 -7.08
CA SER A 32 4.43 3.52 -7.25
C SER A 32 4.86 3.81 -8.69
N ARG A 33 4.01 3.59 -9.70
CA ARG A 33 4.32 3.92 -11.11
C ARG A 33 4.05 5.37 -11.46
N VAL A 34 3.48 6.15 -10.54
CA VAL A 34 3.31 7.58 -10.74
C VAL A 34 4.68 8.22 -10.56
N ASP A 35 5.25 8.64 -11.67
CA ASP A 35 6.42 9.53 -11.65
C ASP A 35 5.96 10.87 -11.08
N MET A 36 6.52 11.24 -9.93
CA MET A 36 6.22 12.53 -9.31
C MET A 36 7.07 13.57 -10.04
N PRO A 37 6.46 14.57 -10.71
CA PRO A 37 7.24 15.64 -11.33
C PRO A 37 8.04 16.37 -10.26
N GLU A 38 9.15 16.99 -10.67
CA GLU A 38 9.93 17.84 -9.76
C GLU A 38 9.01 18.86 -9.08
N PRO A 39 9.19 19.08 -7.76
CA PRO A 39 8.41 20.06 -7.04
C PRO A 39 8.61 21.44 -7.68
N ASP A 40 7.51 22.12 -8.01
CA ASP A 40 7.57 23.48 -8.55
C ASP A 40 8.17 24.43 -7.51
N ASN A 41 9.42 24.83 -7.75
CA ASN A 41 10.21 25.67 -6.86
C ASN A 41 10.27 27.12 -7.34
N THR A 42 9.36 27.57 -8.22
CA THR A 42 9.30 28.94 -8.74
C THR A 42 9.34 30.02 -7.65
N PHE A 43 8.76 29.74 -6.48
CA PHE A 43 8.72 30.68 -5.34
C PHE A 43 9.83 30.46 -4.29
N GLY A 44 10.73 29.48 -4.49
CA GLY A 44 11.87 29.22 -3.60
C GLY A 44 11.51 28.74 -2.19
N ILE A 45 10.31 28.17 -1.99
CA ILE A 45 9.78 27.81 -0.66
C ILE A 45 10.06 26.36 -0.26
N TYR A 46 10.45 25.51 -1.21
CA TYR A 46 10.79 24.10 -0.96
C TYR A 46 12.29 23.95 -0.72
N ARG A 47 12.66 23.10 0.25
CA ARG A 47 14.03 22.64 0.46
C ARG A 47 14.18 21.25 -0.11
N ASP A 48 15.22 21.03 -0.90
CA ASP A 48 15.57 19.68 -1.36
C ASP A 48 15.92 18.81 -0.17
N ALA A 49 15.34 17.61 -0.12
CA ALA A 49 15.61 16.64 0.93
C ALA A 49 17.10 16.23 0.95
N ASP A 50 17.75 16.19 -0.21
CA ASP A 50 19.18 15.87 -0.35
C ASP A 50 20.10 16.97 0.20
N SER A 51 19.65 18.23 0.22
CA SER A 51 20.43 19.35 0.79
C SER A 51 20.54 19.29 2.32
N ALA A 52 19.74 18.46 2.99
CA ALA A 52 19.78 18.28 4.44
C ALA A 52 20.73 17.15 4.89
N ALA A 53 21.26 16.37 3.93
CA ALA A 53 22.10 15.20 4.19
C ALA A 53 23.61 15.45 3.98
N SER A 54 24.01 16.66 3.58
CA SER A 54 25.40 17.12 3.43
C SER A 54 25.84 18.04 4.57
#